data_AF-A0A7S4FVL4-F1
#
_entry.id   AF-A0A7S4FVL4-F1
#
_cell.length_a   1.000
_cell.length_b   1.000
_cell.length_c   1.000
_cell.angle_alpha   90.00
_cell.angle_beta   90.00
_cell.angle_gamma   90.00
#
_symmetry.space_group_name_H-M   'P 1'
#
loop_
_entity.id
_entity.type
_entity.pdbx_description
1 polymer ?
#
loop_
_entity_poly.entity_id
_entity_poly.type
_entity_poly.pdbx_seq_one_letter_code
_entity_poly.pdbx_strand_id
1 'polypeptide(L)'
;QEFISAEFKTSVQRVLNNALTGQNTANFEFPLYTKDRRAVEVLLNATPRIDSMGKLVGVVGVGQDITEKKQAQEELTRIADDLRNLIDTANAPIFGIDTKGNVNEWNQKAAEITGRSKEEVMGHDLVAEFIEPEFRDSVKTVLDNALNGIVTANFEFPLYTKQGTRVDVLLNATTRRDGNGNVSGVVGVGQDITERKVAEKQSETIANDLTKLIDTANAPIFGIDTNGLVNEWNQKAAEITGFSKDEVMGRDLVQEFISAEFRISVQVVLNNALQGHNTANFEFTLYTKDHHAAEVLLNATPRIDSNGKL
;
A
#
# COMPACT_ATOMS: atom_id res chain seq x y z
N GLN A 1 52.32 30.29 10.84
CA GLN A 1 51.07 29.82 10.19
C GLN A 1 51.09 28.32 10.33
N GLU A 2 50.12 27.73 11.03
CA GLU A 2 50.18 26.31 11.39
C GLU A 2 49.37 25.49 10.40
N PHE A 3 50.05 24.59 9.69
CA PHE A 3 49.45 23.70 8.69
C PHE A 3 48.74 22.49 9.34
N ILE A 4 49.03 22.20 10.60
CA ILE A 4 48.49 21.07 11.38
C ILE A 4 47.85 21.66 12.64
N SER A 5 46.60 21.27 12.94
CA SER A 5 45.92 21.73 14.16
C SER A 5 46.58 21.18 15.42
N ALA A 6 46.43 21.89 16.53
CA ALA A 6 47.08 21.56 17.80
C ALA A 6 46.76 20.14 18.31
N GLU A 7 45.56 19.64 18.02
CA GLU A 7 45.10 18.29 18.40
C GLU A 7 45.88 17.17 17.68
N PHE A 8 46.29 17.39 16.42
CA PHE A 8 46.98 16.40 15.60
C PHE A 8 48.50 16.51 15.67
N LYS A 9 49.06 17.64 16.14
CA LYS A 9 50.52 17.84 16.25
C LYS A 9 51.22 16.73 17.04
N THR A 10 50.72 16.40 18.22
CA THR A 10 51.31 15.36 19.08
C THR A 10 51.27 14.00 18.39
N SER A 11 50.18 13.70 17.69
CA SER A 11 50.00 12.44 16.96
C SER A 11 50.88 12.35 15.72
N VAL A 12 50.96 13.41 14.91
CA VAL A 12 51.86 13.47 13.75
C VAL A 12 53.32 13.40 14.19
N GLN A 13 53.69 14.10 15.27
CA GLN A 13 55.04 14.05 15.83
C GLN A 13 55.38 12.64 16.32
N ARG A 14 54.43 11.92 16.94
CA ARG A 14 54.60 10.51 17.31
C ARG A 14 54.80 9.61 16.09
N VAL A 15 54.05 9.81 15.01
CA VAL A 15 54.21 9.05 13.75
C VAL A 15 55.60 9.24 13.14
N LEU A 16 56.10 10.47 13.15
CA LEU A 16 57.45 10.80 12.68
C LEU A 16 58.54 10.27 13.62
N ASN A 17 58.34 10.35 14.95
CA ASN A 17 59.27 9.80 15.94
C ASN A 17 59.38 8.27 15.86
N ASN A 18 58.27 7.57 15.61
CA ASN A 18 58.29 6.13 15.39
C ASN A 18 59.05 5.76 14.09
N ALA A 19 58.90 6.55 13.03
CA ALA A 19 59.74 6.41 11.85
C ALA A 19 61.23 6.68 12.16
N LEU A 20 61.54 7.62 13.07
CA LEU A 20 62.90 7.85 13.56
C LEU A 20 63.44 6.73 14.47
N THR A 21 62.61 5.85 15.02
CA THR A 21 63.09 4.68 15.76
C THR A 21 63.25 3.44 14.87
N GLY A 22 63.10 3.61 13.54
CA GLY A 22 63.22 2.54 12.56
C GLY A 22 61.93 1.76 12.33
N GLN A 23 60.81 2.17 12.93
CA GLN A 23 59.51 1.56 12.70
C GLN A 23 58.79 2.22 11.53
N ASN A 24 58.40 1.45 10.53
CA ASN A 24 57.50 1.95 9.50
C ASN A 24 56.15 2.30 10.13
N THR A 25 55.74 3.56 10.02
CA THR A 25 54.39 3.99 10.40
C THR A 25 53.53 4.11 9.15
N ALA A 26 52.49 3.28 9.10
CA ALA A 26 51.56 3.23 7.99
C ALA A 26 50.24 3.94 8.34
N ASN A 27 49.70 4.64 7.35
CA ASN A 27 48.31 5.08 7.26
C ASN A 27 47.80 5.97 8.41
N PHE A 28 48.53 7.03 8.76
CA PHE A 28 48.00 8.02 9.71
C PHE A 28 47.22 9.12 8.97
N GLU A 29 45.93 9.23 9.25
CA GLU A 29 45.05 10.23 8.63
C GLU A 29 44.89 11.46 9.52
N PHE A 30 45.00 12.65 8.93
CA PHE A 30 44.69 13.91 9.62
C PHE A 30 44.36 15.05 8.63
N PRO A 31 43.61 16.06 9.08
CA PRO A 31 43.37 17.27 8.30
C PRO A 31 44.61 18.16 8.26
N LEU A 32 45.08 18.46 7.05
CA LEU A 32 46.12 19.43 6.74
C LEU A 32 45.48 20.71 6.19
N TYR A 33 45.83 21.86 6.75
CA TYR A 33 45.34 23.16 6.28
C TYR A 33 46.32 23.73 5.26
N THR A 34 45.84 23.97 4.04
CA THR A 34 46.61 24.65 2.99
C THR A 34 46.88 26.11 3.34
N LYS A 35 47.77 26.77 2.59
CA LYS A 35 48.05 28.21 2.73
C LYS A 35 46.77 29.07 2.64
N ASP A 36 45.80 28.61 1.84
CA ASP A 36 44.51 29.26 1.60
C ASP A 36 43.43 28.87 2.63
N ARG A 37 43.82 28.22 3.75
CA ARG A 37 42.95 27.73 4.82
C ARG A 37 41.92 26.67 4.42
N ARG A 38 42.06 26.06 3.24
CA ARG A 38 41.29 24.86 2.88
C ARG A 38 41.85 23.66 3.65
N ALA A 39 40.96 22.91 4.32
CA ALA A 39 41.29 21.63 4.93
C ALA A 39 41.36 20.54 3.85
N VAL A 40 42.40 19.72 3.92
CA VAL A 40 42.67 18.58 3.04
C VAL A 40 42.95 17.38 3.94
N GLU A 41 42.23 16.29 3.74
CA GLU A 41 42.46 15.05 4.47
C GLU A 41 43.71 14.37 3.89
N VAL A 42 44.75 14.21 4.70
CA VAL A 42 46.02 13.64 4.27
C VAL A 42 46.26 12.30 4.95
N LEU A 43 46.52 11.28 4.14
CA LEU A 43 47.05 9.99 4.56
C LEU A 43 48.57 10.07 4.59
N LEU A 44 49.15 10.13 5.78
CA LEU A 44 50.59 10.18 5.98
C LEU A 44 51.17 8.78 6.23
N ASN A 45 52.15 8.44 5.41
CA ASN A 45 53.06 7.32 5.61
C ASN A 45 54.45 7.87 5.90
N ALA A 46 55.13 7.36 6.94
CA ALA A 46 56.49 7.79 7.26
C ALA A 46 57.44 6.59 7.33
N THR A 47 58.59 6.74 6.67
CA THR A 47 59.61 5.69 6.54
C THR A 47 60.98 6.24 6.97
N PRO A 48 61.77 5.47 7.76
CA PRO A 48 63.14 5.83 8.08
C PRO A 48 63.98 5.96 6.82
N ARG A 49 64.79 7.02 6.74
CA ARG A 49 65.83 7.18 5.74
C ARG A 49 67.15 6.71 6.33
N ILE A 50 67.75 5.68 5.72
CA ILE A 50 68.98 5.04 6.17
C ILE A 50 70.08 5.30 5.13
N ASP A 51 71.31 5.56 5.56
CA ASP A 51 72.46 5.70 4.67
C ASP A 51 73.07 4.35 4.24
N SER A 52 74.08 4.39 3.37
CA SER A 52 74.78 3.18 2.90
C SER A 52 75.55 2.41 3.98
N MET A 53 75.70 2.98 5.19
CA MET A 53 76.34 2.35 6.35
C MET A 53 75.32 1.79 7.35
N GLY A 54 74.02 1.84 7.04
CA GLY A 54 72.96 1.34 7.92
C GLY A 54 72.57 2.32 9.04
N LYS A 55 73.04 3.57 9.01
CA LYS A 55 72.72 4.58 10.02
C LYS A 55 71.49 5.39 9.59
N LEU A 56 70.57 5.60 10.53
CA LEU A 56 69.42 6.47 10.32
C LEU A 56 69.88 7.92 10.11
N VAL A 57 69.50 8.50 8.98
CA VAL A 57 69.84 9.88 8.57
C VAL A 57 68.63 10.78 8.44
N GLY A 58 67.40 10.28 8.63
CA GLY A 58 66.19 11.09 8.67
C GLY A 58 64.91 10.28 8.53
N VAL A 59 63.80 10.97 8.24
CA VAL A 59 62.49 10.38 7.92
C VAL A 59 61.99 10.99 6.62
N VAL A 60 61.38 10.15 5.78
CA VAL A 60 60.62 10.59 4.62
C VAL A 60 59.15 10.39 4.92
N GLY A 61 58.37 11.46 4.87
CA GLY A 61 56.91 11.42 4.95
C GLY A 61 56.30 11.55 3.55
N VAL A 62 55.39 10.65 3.20
CA VAL A 62 54.56 10.72 1.98
C VAL A 62 53.13 10.99 2.42
N GLY A 63 52.61 12.16 2.04
CA GLY A 63 51.21 12.51 2.24
C GLY A 63 50.42 12.30 0.96
N GLN A 64 49.40 11.45 1.00
CA GLN A 64 48.42 11.32 -0.07
C GLN A 64 47.17 12.11 0.30
N ASP A 65 46.71 12.99 -0.59
CA ASP A 65 45.39 13.62 -0.46
C ASP A 65 44.31 12.56 -0.64
N ILE A 66 43.50 12.37 0.40
CA ILE A 66 42.36 11.43 0.42
C ILE A 66 41.03 12.17 0.59
N THR A 67 41.00 13.49 0.43
CA THR A 67 39.81 14.33 0.65
C THR A 67 38.65 13.87 -0.21
N GLU A 68 38.85 13.73 -1.52
CA GLU A 68 37.78 13.29 -2.44
C GLU A 68 37.29 11.88 -2.12
N LYS A 69 38.22 10.98 -1.75
CA LYS A 69 37.89 9.61 -1.37
C LYS A 69 37.04 9.55 -0.11
N LYS A 70 37.40 10.34 0.92
CA LYS A 70 36.63 10.44 2.17
C LYS A 70 35.26 11.05 1.94
N GLN A 71 35.19 12.16 1.21
CA GLN A 71 33.92 12.82 0.90
C GLN A 71 32.99 11.88 0.12
N ALA A 72 33.51 11.15 -0.87
CA ALA A 72 32.73 10.15 -1.60
C ALA A 72 32.24 9.01 -0.69
N GLN A 73 33.09 8.52 0.21
CA GLN A 73 32.71 7.46 1.16
C GLN A 73 31.67 7.93 2.19
N GLU A 74 31.82 9.14 2.71
CA GLU A 74 30.87 9.77 3.63
C GLU A 74 29.53 10.01 2.95
N GLU A 75 29.53 10.51 1.72
CA GLU A 75 28.32 10.72 0.93
C GLU A 75 27.60 9.39 0.64
N LEU A 76 28.32 8.34 0.26
CA LEU A 76 27.75 7.00 0.08
C LEU A 76 27.15 6.46 1.39
N THR A 77 27.81 6.70 2.52
CA THR A 77 27.31 6.28 3.84
C THR A 77 26.03 7.04 4.19
N ARG A 78 26.01 8.36 3.96
CA ARG A 78 24.83 9.21 4.17
C ARG A 78 23.65 8.74 3.31
N ILE A 79 23.87 8.52 2.02
CA ILE A 79 22.82 8.04 1.11
C ILE A 79 22.31 6.66 1.57
N ALA A 80 23.18 5.75 1.98
CA ALA A 80 22.78 4.44 2.46
C ALA A 80 21.92 4.53 3.74
N ASP A 81 22.27 5.42 4.66
CA ASP A 81 21.51 5.64 5.90
C ASP A 81 20.18 6.34 5.64
N ASP A 82 20.15 7.32 4.73
CA ASP A 82 18.91 7.98 4.29
C ASP A 82 17.94 6.97 3.66
N LEU A 83 18.44 6.09 2.78
CA LEU A 83 17.61 5.04 2.16
C LEU A 83 17.10 4.03 3.19
N ARG A 84 17.92 3.63 4.16
CA ARG A 84 17.46 2.75 5.26
C ARG A 84 16.35 3.42 6.05
N ASN A 85 16.52 4.69 6.42
CA ASN A 85 15.51 5.44 7.17
C ASN A 85 14.20 5.58 6.38
N LEU A 86 14.27 5.82 5.07
CA LEU A 86 13.08 5.90 4.22
C LEU A 86 12.32 4.57 4.15
N ILE A 87 13.02 3.44 4.06
CA ILE A 87 12.39 2.12 4.07
C ILE A 87 11.78 1.84 5.44
N ASP A 88 12.49 2.15 6.53
CA ASP A 88 12.06 1.82 7.89
C ASP A 88 10.85 2.65 8.34
N THR A 89 10.81 3.94 7.95
CA THR A 89 9.71 4.86 8.27
C THR A 89 8.55 4.84 7.27
N ALA A 90 8.59 3.97 6.26
CA ALA A 90 7.53 3.88 5.27
C ALA A 90 6.20 3.43 5.91
N ASN A 91 5.10 4.10 5.53
CA ASN A 91 3.74 3.75 5.99
C ASN A 91 3.20 2.44 5.40
N ALA A 92 3.93 1.82 4.47
CA ALA A 92 3.60 0.53 3.90
C ALA A 92 4.51 -0.55 4.50
N PRO A 93 4.01 -1.76 4.82
CA PRO A 93 4.86 -2.88 5.17
C PRO A 93 5.77 -3.25 4.00
N ILE A 94 7.07 -3.20 4.22
CA ILE A 94 8.11 -3.55 3.24
C ILE A 94 8.90 -4.72 3.80
N PHE A 95 9.09 -5.73 2.97
CA PHE A 95 9.98 -6.85 3.26
C PHE A 95 10.84 -7.19 2.05
N GLY A 96 11.94 -7.90 2.30
CA GLY A 96 12.81 -8.42 1.26
C GLY A 96 13.19 -9.85 1.55
N ILE A 97 13.28 -10.66 0.50
CA ILE A 97 13.78 -12.04 0.57
C ILE A 97 15.02 -12.19 -0.31
N ASP A 98 15.90 -13.12 0.05
CA ASP A 98 17.04 -13.52 -0.76
C ASP A 98 16.61 -14.52 -1.85
N THR A 99 17.56 -14.98 -2.66
CA THR A 99 17.31 -15.98 -3.73
C THR A 99 16.93 -17.36 -3.19
N LYS A 100 17.01 -17.59 -1.87
CA LYS A 100 16.61 -18.82 -1.19
C LYS A 100 15.24 -18.70 -0.51
N GLY A 101 14.63 -17.52 -0.53
CA GLY A 101 13.36 -17.24 0.15
C GLY A 101 13.49 -16.78 1.60
N ASN A 102 14.71 -16.55 2.09
CA ASN A 102 14.92 -16.09 3.46
C ASN A 102 14.77 -14.59 3.57
N VAL A 103 14.16 -14.11 4.65
CA VAL A 103 13.97 -12.67 4.90
C VAL A 103 15.32 -11.98 5.12
N ASN A 104 15.59 -10.91 4.36
CA ASN A 104 16.76 -10.06 4.51
C ASN A 104 16.43 -8.57 4.69
N GLU A 105 15.16 -8.19 4.49
CA GLU A 105 14.68 -6.85 4.83
C GLU A 105 13.32 -6.97 5.50
N TRP A 106 13.10 -6.12 6.50
CA TRP A 106 11.86 -6.03 7.27
C TRP A 106 11.80 -4.63 7.87
N ASN A 107 10.79 -3.85 7.48
CA ASN A 107 10.64 -2.49 8.01
C ASN A 107 9.75 -2.44 9.26
N GLN A 108 9.77 -1.30 9.95
CA GLN A 108 8.96 -1.08 11.14
C GLN A 108 7.47 -1.38 10.91
N LYS A 109 6.89 -0.94 9.78
CA LYS A 109 5.47 -1.17 9.49
C LYS A 109 5.11 -2.64 9.32
N ALA A 110 5.98 -3.44 8.70
CA ALA A 110 5.81 -4.89 8.61
C ALA A 110 5.86 -5.54 10.00
N ALA A 111 6.75 -5.07 10.87
CA ALA A 111 6.83 -5.52 12.26
C ALA A 111 5.54 -5.21 13.04
N GLU A 112 5.00 -4.00 12.89
CA GLU A 112 3.75 -3.57 13.53
C GLU A 112 2.56 -4.41 13.07
N ILE A 113 2.39 -4.61 11.76
CA ILE A 113 1.25 -5.34 11.20
C ILE A 113 1.31 -6.82 11.56
N THR A 114 2.48 -7.45 11.45
CA THR A 114 2.63 -8.89 11.71
C THR A 114 2.77 -9.23 13.19
N GLY A 115 3.15 -8.26 14.03
CA GLY A 115 3.48 -8.47 15.44
C GLY A 115 4.79 -9.24 15.65
N ARG A 116 5.68 -9.29 14.66
CA ARG A 116 6.99 -9.95 14.71
C ARG A 116 8.12 -8.95 14.52
N SER A 117 9.13 -8.98 15.38
CA SER A 117 10.24 -8.05 15.24
C SER A 117 11.17 -8.45 14.09
N LYS A 118 11.97 -7.50 13.60
CA LYS A 118 12.97 -7.76 12.54
C LYS A 118 13.90 -8.90 12.95
N GLU A 119 14.37 -8.91 14.19
CA GLU A 119 15.29 -9.91 14.72
C GLU A 119 14.71 -11.33 14.73
N GLU A 120 13.39 -11.46 14.87
CA GLU A 120 12.71 -12.76 14.86
C GLU A 120 12.54 -13.35 13.46
N VAL A 121 12.46 -12.49 12.43
CA VAL A 121 12.16 -12.92 11.05
C VAL A 121 13.39 -13.00 10.17
N MET A 122 14.43 -12.23 10.46
CA MET A 122 15.62 -12.14 9.62
C MET A 122 16.34 -13.49 9.51
N GLY A 123 16.64 -13.91 8.28
CA GLY A 123 17.30 -15.18 7.97
C GLY A 123 16.36 -16.40 7.94
N HIS A 124 15.10 -16.24 8.29
CA HIS A 124 14.08 -17.30 8.25
C HIS A 124 13.34 -17.34 6.91
N ASP A 125 12.83 -18.51 6.53
CA ASP A 125 12.04 -18.70 5.31
C ASP A 125 10.67 -18.04 5.47
N LEU A 126 10.39 -17.04 4.61
CA LEU A 126 9.18 -16.24 4.73
C LEU A 126 7.90 -17.09 4.60
N VAL A 127 7.89 -18.00 3.63
CA VAL A 127 6.68 -18.76 3.25
C VAL A 127 6.47 -19.95 4.18
N ALA A 128 7.54 -20.66 4.52
CA ALA A 128 7.45 -21.85 5.34
C ALA A 128 7.06 -21.53 6.79
N GLU A 129 7.52 -20.40 7.34
CA GLU A 129 7.35 -20.08 8.76
C GLU A 129 6.21 -19.11 9.05
N PHE A 130 5.93 -18.14 8.17
CA PHE A 130 5.01 -17.05 8.46
C PHE A 130 3.71 -17.05 7.64
N ILE A 131 3.62 -17.88 6.61
CA ILE A 131 2.42 -18.02 5.78
C ILE A 131 1.66 -19.30 6.14
N GLU A 132 0.33 -19.17 6.23
CA GLU A 132 -0.58 -20.28 6.52
C GLU A 132 -0.50 -21.38 5.43
N PRO A 133 -0.57 -22.67 5.79
CA PRO A 133 -0.38 -23.78 4.86
C PRO A 133 -1.21 -23.71 3.57
N GLU A 134 -2.45 -23.23 3.65
CA GLU A 134 -3.37 -23.09 2.51
C GLU A 134 -2.89 -22.06 1.48
N PHE A 135 -2.15 -21.04 1.92
CA PHE A 135 -1.70 -19.93 1.07
C PHE A 135 -0.23 -20.03 0.66
N ARG A 136 0.52 -21.00 1.21
CA ARG A 136 1.96 -21.16 0.93
C ARG A 136 2.27 -21.34 -0.54
N ASP A 137 1.52 -22.20 -1.24
CA ASP A 137 1.77 -22.47 -2.66
C ASP A 137 1.52 -21.24 -3.53
N SER A 138 0.47 -20.48 -3.22
CA SER A 138 0.12 -19.26 -3.95
C SER A 138 1.15 -18.16 -3.72
N VAL A 139 1.51 -17.89 -2.46
CA VAL A 139 2.53 -16.87 -2.12
C VAL A 139 3.89 -17.26 -2.67
N LYS A 140 4.28 -18.54 -2.57
CA LYS A 140 5.53 -19.04 -3.15
C LYS A 140 5.58 -18.82 -4.66
N THR A 141 4.49 -19.13 -5.37
CA THR A 141 4.41 -18.90 -6.82
C THR A 141 4.61 -17.42 -7.16
N VAL A 142 4.01 -16.51 -6.39
CA VAL A 142 4.16 -15.06 -6.58
C VAL A 142 5.62 -14.61 -6.39
N LEU A 143 6.29 -15.13 -5.37
CA LEU A 143 7.69 -14.83 -5.06
C LEU A 143 8.65 -15.46 -6.07
N ASP A 144 8.42 -16.70 -6.48
CA ASP A 144 9.20 -17.41 -7.50
C ASP A 144 9.09 -16.72 -8.86
N ASN A 145 7.89 -16.24 -9.23
CA ASN A 145 7.70 -15.41 -10.43
C ASN A 145 8.50 -14.10 -10.34
N ALA A 146 8.47 -13.43 -9.18
CA ALA A 146 9.28 -12.24 -8.96
C ALA A 146 10.78 -12.54 -9.00
N LEU A 147 11.25 -13.69 -8.51
CA LEU A 147 12.65 -14.13 -8.65
C LEU A 147 13.03 -14.37 -10.12
N ASN A 148 12.08 -14.82 -10.95
CA ASN A 148 12.28 -15.02 -12.38
C ASN A 148 12.18 -13.73 -13.23
N GLY A 149 12.01 -12.56 -12.60
CA GLY A 149 11.90 -11.28 -13.32
C GLY A 149 10.49 -10.91 -13.75
N ILE A 150 9.49 -11.71 -13.38
CA ILE A 150 8.07 -11.44 -13.68
C ILE A 150 7.50 -10.65 -12.50
N VAL A 151 7.24 -9.37 -12.71
CA VAL A 151 6.59 -8.54 -11.69
C VAL A 151 5.20 -9.07 -11.44
N THR A 152 4.93 -9.43 -10.19
CA THR A 152 3.61 -9.88 -9.74
C THR A 152 2.94 -8.72 -9.00
N ALA A 153 1.82 -8.27 -9.55
CA ALA A 153 1.06 -7.15 -9.03
C ALA A 153 -0.21 -7.63 -8.34
N ASN A 154 -0.56 -6.96 -7.24
CA ASN A 154 -1.87 -7.04 -6.58
C ASN A 154 -2.31 -8.45 -6.15
N PHE A 155 -1.40 -9.22 -5.53
CA PHE A 155 -1.79 -10.50 -4.95
C PHE A 155 -2.40 -10.30 -3.56
N GLU A 156 -3.69 -10.60 -3.42
CA GLU A 156 -4.39 -10.52 -2.14
C GLU A 156 -4.35 -11.84 -1.39
N PHE A 157 -3.96 -11.79 -0.11
CA PHE A 157 -4.04 -12.96 0.76
C PHE A 157 -4.26 -12.58 2.22
N PRO A 158 -4.88 -13.46 3.02
CA PRO A 158 -4.97 -13.27 4.46
C PRO A 158 -3.64 -13.59 5.13
N LEU A 159 -3.15 -12.65 5.93
CA LEU A 159 -1.99 -12.81 6.79
C LEU A 159 -2.45 -12.88 8.24
N TYR A 160 -1.88 -13.80 9.02
CA TYR A 160 -2.16 -13.93 10.44
C TYR A 160 -1.01 -13.37 11.26
N THR A 161 -1.34 -12.43 12.15
CA THR A 161 -0.36 -11.86 13.07
C THR A 161 0.10 -12.90 14.08
N LYS A 162 1.19 -12.62 14.82
CA LYS A 162 1.65 -13.46 15.94
C LYS A 162 0.56 -13.72 17.00
N GLN A 163 -0.44 -12.85 17.09
CA GLN A 163 -1.56 -12.96 18.04
C GLN A 163 -2.78 -13.71 17.45
N GLY A 164 -2.71 -14.16 16.19
CA GLY A 164 -3.79 -14.85 15.49
C GLY A 164 -4.83 -13.93 14.85
N THR A 165 -4.61 -12.60 14.87
CA THR A 165 -5.49 -11.65 14.18
C THR A 165 -5.31 -11.79 12.67
N ARG A 166 -6.41 -11.86 11.93
CA ARG A 166 -6.39 -11.85 10.46
C ARG A 166 -6.26 -10.42 9.94
N VAL A 167 -5.33 -10.21 9.03
CA VAL A 167 -5.11 -8.97 8.27
C VAL A 167 -5.17 -9.34 6.79
N ASP A 168 -6.00 -8.68 6.00
CA ASP A 168 -6.00 -8.87 4.55
C ASP A 168 -4.92 -7.98 3.93
N VAL A 169 -3.96 -8.59 3.24
CA VAL A 169 -2.80 -7.90 2.66
C VAL A 169 -2.84 -7.99 1.14
N LEU A 170 -2.69 -6.83 0.50
CA LEU A 170 -2.41 -6.70 -0.93
C LEU A 170 -0.90 -6.62 -1.14
N LEU A 171 -0.32 -7.63 -1.79
CA LEU A 171 1.11 -7.75 -2.01
C LEU A 171 1.49 -7.41 -3.45
N ASN A 172 2.52 -6.56 -3.57
CA ASN A 172 3.25 -6.32 -4.81
C ASN A 172 4.69 -6.79 -4.62
N ALA A 173 5.16 -7.70 -5.48
CA ALA A 173 6.51 -8.24 -5.40
C ALA A 173 7.31 -7.88 -6.66
N THR A 174 8.52 -7.34 -6.44
CA THR A 174 9.42 -6.87 -7.51
C THR A 174 10.79 -7.50 -7.37
N THR A 175 11.41 -7.85 -8.49
CA THR A 175 12.75 -8.43 -8.53
C THR A 175 13.79 -7.43 -8.08
N ARG A 176 14.63 -7.82 -7.11
CA ARG A 176 15.83 -7.06 -6.74
C ARG A 176 17.02 -7.58 -7.54
N ARG A 177 17.81 -6.66 -8.12
CA ARG A 177 19.02 -6.99 -8.90
C ARG A 177 20.27 -6.42 -8.23
N ASP A 178 21.39 -7.10 -8.38
CA ASP A 178 22.70 -6.60 -7.97
C ASP A 178 23.28 -5.61 -9.01
N GLY A 179 24.45 -5.03 -8.71
CA GLY A 179 25.15 -4.10 -9.61
C GLY A 179 25.61 -4.73 -10.94
N ASN A 180 25.57 -6.06 -11.06
CA ASN A 180 25.88 -6.80 -12.28
C ASN A 180 24.62 -7.18 -13.08
N GLY A 181 23.43 -6.82 -12.60
CA GLY A 181 22.14 -7.14 -13.23
C GLY A 181 21.58 -8.52 -12.89
N ASN A 182 22.28 -9.32 -12.06
CA ASN A 182 21.80 -10.61 -11.62
C ASN A 182 20.72 -10.45 -10.55
N VAL A 183 19.80 -11.40 -10.47
CA VAL A 183 18.76 -11.40 -9.43
C VAL A 183 19.42 -11.65 -8.07
N SER A 184 19.23 -10.72 -7.14
CA SER A 184 19.75 -10.75 -5.76
C SER A 184 18.66 -10.99 -4.72
N GLY A 185 17.40 -11.10 -5.14
CA GLY A 185 16.26 -11.35 -4.27
C GLY A 185 14.97 -10.72 -4.80
N VAL A 186 14.01 -10.53 -3.89
CA VAL A 186 12.73 -9.88 -4.16
C VAL A 186 12.45 -8.86 -3.07
N VAL A 187 11.84 -7.73 -3.44
CA VAL A 187 11.26 -6.77 -2.51
C VAL A 187 9.75 -6.83 -2.64
N GLY A 188 9.10 -7.09 -1.52
CA GLY A 188 7.65 -7.09 -1.37
C GLY A 188 7.18 -5.83 -0.66
N VAL A 189 6.18 -5.16 -1.24
CA VAL A 189 5.44 -4.07 -0.60
C VAL A 189 4.02 -4.55 -0.39
N GLY A 190 3.62 -4.63 0.88
CA GLY A 190 2.26 -4.94 1.26
C GLY A 190 1.44 -3.68 1.47
N GLN A 191 0.12 -3.82 1.37
CA GLN A 191 -0.85 -2.82 1.81
C GLN A 191 -1.93 -3.54 2.62
N ASP A 192 -2.21 -3.04 3.82
CA ASP A 192 -3.35 -3.52 4.61
C ASP A 192 -4.64 -3.02 3.96
N ILE A 193 -5.49 -3.95 3.56
CA ILE A 193 -6.80 -3.70 2.94
C ILE A 193 -7.95 -4.19 3.83
N THR A 194 -7.68 -4.52 5.10
CA THR A 194 -8.66 -5.09 6.03
C THR A 194 -9.85 -4.15 6.23
N GLU A 195 -9.61 -2.88 6.56
CA GLU A 195 -10.68 -1.88 6.76
C GLU A 195 -11.51 -1.69 5.48
N ARG A 196 -10.83 -1.66 4.33
CA ARG A 196 -11.49 -1.53 3.03
C ARG A 196 -12.41 -2.73 2.76
N LYS A 197 -11.93 -3.96 2.97
CA LYS A 197 -12.74 -5.17 2.79
C LYS A 197 -13.90 -5.25 3.78
N VAL A 198 -13.69 -4.82 5.02
CA VAL A 198 -14.77 -4.75 6.01
C VAL A 198 -15.85 -3.76 5.56
N ALA A 199 -15.46 -2.58 5.08
CA ALA A 199 -16.40 -1.58 4.57
C ALA A 199 -17.16 -2.06 3.32
N GLU A 200 -16.45 -2.68 2.36
CA GLU A 200 -17.05 -3.26 1.15
C GLU A 200 -18.07 -4.35 1.52
N LYS A 201 -17.69 -5.30 2.40
CA LYS A 201 -18.59 -6.36 2.86
C LYS A 201 -19.78 -5.83 3.66
N GLN A 202 -19.59 -4.80 4.48
CA GLN A 202 -20.69 -4.15 5.20
C GLN A 202 -21.66 -3.50 4.22
N SER A 203 -21.17 -2.78 3.20
CA SER A 203 -22.00 -2.17 2.17
C SER A 203 -22.78 -3.22 1.39
N GLU A 204 -22.15 -4.32 0.99
CA GLU A 204 -22.82 -5.45 0.33
C GLU A 204 -23.89 -6.08 1.22
N THR A 205 -23.60 -6.28 2.50
CA THR A 205 -24.56 -6.84 3.46
C THR A 205 -25.77 -5.92 3.61
N ILE A 206 -25.54 -4.62 3.79
CA ILE A 206 -26.60 -3.61 3.88
C ILE A 206 -27.44 -3.58 2.59
N ALA A 207 -26.81 -3.61 1.42
CA ALA A 207 -27.54 -3.63 0.13
C ALA A 207 -28.41 -4.89 0.00
N ASN A 208 -27.88 -6.05 0.37
CA ASN A 208 -28.62 -7.31 0.36
C ASN A 208 -29.77 -7.31 1.38
N ASP A 209 -29.55 -6.78 2.58
CA ASP A 209 -30.58 -6.68 3.61
C ASP A 209 -31.69 -5.72 3.20
N LEU A 210 -31.36 -4.56 2.63
CA LEU A 210 -32.34 -3.63 2.07
C LEU A 210 -33.16 -4.27 0.94
N THR A 211 -32.49 -5.00 0.03
CA THR A 211 -33.16 -5.72 -1.06
C THR A 211 -34.15 -6.73 -0.49
N LYS A 212 -33.75 -7.52 0.52
CA LYS A 212 -34.63 -8.48 1.19
C LYS A 212 -35.79 -7.80 1.93
N LEU A 213 -35.54 -6.67 2.59
CA LEU A 213 -36.58 -5.93 3.28
C LEU A 213 -37.64 -5.39 2.32
N ILE A 214 -37.22 -4.87 1.17
CA ILE A 214 -38.14 -4.43 0.10
C ILE A 214 -38.93 -5.63 -0.43
N ASP A 215 -38.24 -6.73 -0.73
CA ASP A 215 -38.85 -7.90 -1.37
C ASP A 215 -39.87 -8.59 -0.46
N THR A 216 -39.55 -8.73 0.83
CA THR A 216 -40.40 -9.37 1.85
C THR A 216 -41.42 -8.43 2.50
N ALA A 217 -41.50 -7.18 2.07
CA ALA A 217 -42.44 -6.22 2.65
C ALA A 217 -43.89 -6.65 2.41
N ASN A 218 -44.73 -6.55 3.46
CA ASN A 218 -46.15 -6.87 3.39
C ASN A 218 -47.00 -5.85 2.60
N ALA A 219 -46.37 -4.80 2.08
CA ALA A 219 -47.00 -3.79 1.23
C ALA A 219 -46.40 -3.87 -0.18
N PRO A 220 -47.19 -3.63 -1.25
CA PRO A 220 -46.66 -3.52 -2.60
C PRO A 220 -45.72 -2.32 -2.69
N ILE A 221 -44.46 -2.57 -3.04
CA ILE A 221 -43.42 -1.56 -3.26
C ILE A 221 -42.95 -1.68 -4.70
N PHE A 222 -42.92 -0.54 -5.37
CA PHE A 222 -42.35 -0.40 -6.70
C PHE A 222 -41.55 0.90 -6.80
N GLY A 223 -40.67 0.96 -7.78
CA GLY A 223 -39.85 2.12 -8.10
C GLY A 223 -39.88 2.40 -9.59
N ILE A 224 -39.81 3.68 -9.95
CA ILE A 224 -39.72 4.15 -11.32
C ILE A 224 -38.47 5.02 -11.50
N ASP A 225 -37.94 5.07 -12.71
CA ASP A 225 -36.88 6.01 -13.08
C ASP A 225 -37.44 7.39 -13.50
N THR A 226 -36.55 8.31 -13.88
CA THR A 226 -36.92 9.65 -14.36
C THR A 226 -37.74 9.67 -15.65
N ASN A 227 -37.80 8.55 -16.38
CA ASN A 227 -38.61 8.37 -17.58
C ASN A 227 -39.95 7.66 -17.27
N GLY A 228 -40.21 7.30 -16.01
CA GLY A 228 -41.40 6.55 -15.60
C GLY A 228 -41.32 5.04 -15.81
N LEU A 229 -40.12 4.52 -16.12
CA LEU A 229 -39.89 3.10 -16.34
C LEU A 229 -39.68 2.38 -15.00
N VAL A 230 -40.31 1.23 -14.82
CA VAL A 230 -40.20 0.44 -13.59
C VAL A 230 -38.75 -0.06 -13.39
N ASN A 231 -38.17 0.25 -12.23
CA ASN A 231 -36.83 -0.20 -11.84
C ASN A 231 -36.81 -1.01 -10.54
N GLU A 232 -37.92 -1.03 -9.80
CA GLU A 232 -38.10 -1.86 -8.61
C GLU A 232 -39.51 -2.43 -8.58
N TRP A 233 -39.61 -3.69 -8.17
CA TRP A 233 -40.88 -4.42 -8.03
C TRP A 233 -40.70 -5.50 -6.98
N ASN A 234 -41.42 -5.41 -5.86
CA ASN A 234 -41.31 -6.39 -4.78
C ASN A 234 -42.28 -7.57 -4.96
N GLN A 235 -42.04 -8.64 -4.19
CA GLN A 235 -42.90 -9.83 -4.22
C GLN A 235 -44.37 -9.51 -3.98
N LYS A 236 -44.68 -8.59 -3.05
CA LYS A 236 -46.08 -8.28 -2.75
C LYS A 236 -46.81 -7.58 -3.90
N ALA A 237 -46.11 -6.71 -4.63
CA ALA A 237 -46.63 -6.12 -5.86
C ALA A 237 -46.88 -7.19 -6.93
N ALA A 238 -45.97 -8.15 -7.09
CA ALA A 238 -46.17 -9.26 -8.03
C ALA A 238 -47.39 -10.12 -7.66
N GLU A 239 -47.58 -10.44 -6.38
CA GLU A 239 -48.74 -11.19 -5.88
C GLU A 239 -50.07 -10.47 -6.12
N ILE A 240 -50.12 -9.16 -5.85
CA ILE A 240 -51.35 -8.37 -5.99
C ILE A 240 -51.69 -8.14 -7.46
N THR A 241 -50.70 -7.79 -8.28
CA THR A 241 -50.93 -7.41 -9.68
C THR A 241 -50.97 -8.59 -10.65
N GLY A 242 -50.35 -9.72 -10.30
CA GLY A 242 -50.18 -10.88 -11.16
C GLY A 242 -49.03 -10.77 -12.18
N PHE A 243 -48.26 -9.67 -12.15
CA PHE A 243 -47.11 -9.48 -13.03
C PHE A 243 -45.80 -9.79 -12.28
N SER A 244 -44.94 -10.60 -12.89
CA SER A 244 -43.62 -10.87 -12.31
C SER A 244 -42.69 -9.67 -12.47
N LYS A 245 -41.65 -9.59 -11.63
CA LYS A 245 -40.60 -8.55 -11.75
C LYS A 245 -40.05 -8.50 -13.19
N ASP A 246 -39.66 -9.63 -13.76
CA ASP A 246 -39.10 -9.70 -15.12
C ASP A 246 -40.06 -9.20 -16.21
N GLU A 247 -41.38 -9.30 -16.00
CA GLU A 247 -42.38 -8.81 -16.95
C GLU A 247 -42.54 -7.29 -16.92
N VAL A 248 -42.31 -6.65 -15.77
CA VAL A 248 -42.56 -5.21 -15.58
C VAL A 248 -41.30 -4.36 -15.68
N MET A 249 -40.11 -4.92 -15.42
CA MET A 249 -38.86 -4.17 -15.41
C MET A 249 -38.59 -3.48 -16.75
N GLY A 250 -38.29 -2.18 -16.70
CA GLY A 250 -38.00 -1.34 -17.86
C GLY A 250 -39.23 -0.92 -18.69
N ARG A 251 -40.44 -1.23 -18.22
CA ARG A 251 -41.70 -0.83 -18.88
C ARG A 251 -42.31 0.40 -18.23
N ASP A 252 -43.15 1.11 -18.98
CA ASP A 252 -43.83 2.30 -18.50
C ASP A 252 -44.97 1.89 -17.53
N LEU A 253 -44.82 2.27 -16.25
CA LEU A 253 -45.76 1.90 -15.21
C LEU A 253 -47.19 2.39 -15.53
N VAL A 254 -47.31 3.66 -15.93
CA VAL A 254 -48.59 4.36 -16.06
C VAL A 254 -49.30 3.94 -17.35
N GLN A 255 -48.57 3.77 -18.45
CA GLN A 255 -49.18 3.45 -19.73
C GLN A 255 -49.59 1.98 -19.83
N GLU A 256 -48.83 1.06 -19.24
CA GLU A 256 -49.08 -0.37 -19.40
C GLU A 256 -49.92 -0.98 -18.28
N PHE A 257 -49.76 -0.53 -17.03
CA PHE A 257 -50.35 -1.21 -15.86
C PHE A 257 -51.45 -0.41 -15.16
N ILE A 258 -51.57 0.89 -15.42
CA ILE A 258 -52.62 1.75 -14.82
C ILE A 258 -53.79 1.92 -15.80
N SER A 259 -55.01 1.75 -15.27
CA SER A 259 -56.26 1.96 -16.01
C SER A 259 -56.37 3.36 -16.58
N ALA A 260 -56.91 3.47 -17.80
CA ALA A 260 -57.02 4.73 -18.55
C ALA A 260 -57.66 5.88 -17.75
N GLU A 261 -58.63 5.56 -16.88
CA GLU A 261 -59.31 6.53 -16.02
C GLU A 261 -58.42 7.15 -14.93
N PHE A 262 -57.39 6.43 -14.47
CA PHE A 262 -56.49 6.87 -13.40
C PHE A 262 -55.10 7.31 -13.90
N ARG A 263 -54.76 7.12 -15.18
CA ARG A 263 -53.43 7.45 -15.73
C ARG A 263 -53.00 8.89 -15.46
N ILE A 264 -53.89 9.84 -15.70
CA ILE A 264 -53.58 11.27 -15.52
C ILE A 264 -53.30 11.57 -14.04
N SER A 265 -54.15 11.08 -13.14
CA SER A 265 -54.01 11.30 -11.70
C SER A 265 -52.74 10.66 -11.14
N VAL A 266 -52.46 9.41 -11.50
CA VAL A 266 -51.24 8.70 -11.09
C VAL A 266 -50.00 9.36 -11.67
N GLN A 267 -50.01 9.79 -12.94
CA GLN A 267 -48.90 10.52 -13.55
C GLN A 267 -48.60 11.83 -12.81
N VAL A 268 -49.63 12.56 -12.36
CA VAL A 268 -49.46 13.79 -11.58
C VAL A 268 -48.79 13.51 -10.24
N VAL A 269 -49.21 12.45 -9.54
CA VAL A 269 -48.58 12.01 -8.28
C VAL A 269 -47.11 11.66 -8.52
N LEU A 270 -46.81 10.84 -9.51
CA LEU A 270 -45.43 10.44 -9.83
C LEU A 270 -44.56 11.64 -10.26
N ASN A 271 -45.09 12.55 -11.09
CA ASN A 271 -44.37 13.74 -11.52
C ASN A 271 -44.08 14.69 -10.35
N ASN A 272 -45.02 14.85 -9.41
CA ASN A 272 -44.79 15.66 -8.21
C ASN A 272 -43.68 15.05 -7.35
N ALA A 273 -43.65 13.72 -7.21
CA ALA A 273 -42.56 13.03 -6.54
C ALA A 273 -41.22 13.22 -7.28
N LEU A 274 -41.19 13.10 -8.61
CA LEU A 274 -40.00 13.35 -9.43
C LEU A 274 -39.52 14.81 -9.39
N GLN A 275 -40.36 15.75 -8.95
CA GLN A 275 -39.96 17.14 -8.69
C GLN A 275 -39.44 17.37 -7.26
N GLY A 276 -39.33 16.31 -6.45
CA GLY A 276 -38.83 16.37 -5.08
C GLY A 276 -39.91 16.65 -4.03
N HIS A 277 -41.20 16.62 -4.39
CA HIS A 277 -42.30 16.82 -3.45
C HIS A 277 -42.83 15.47 -2.93
N ASN A 278 -42.87 15.29 -1.61
CA ASN A 278 -43.59 14.16 -1.02
C ASN A 278 -45.07 14.26 -1.37
N THR A 279 -45.64 13.16 -1.86
CA THR A 279 -47.05 13.13 -2.24
C THR A 279 -47.93 12.61 -1.11
N ALA A 280 -49.16 13.11 -1.06
CA ALA A 280 -50.19 12.56 -0.18
C ALA A 280 -50.70 11.23 -0.72
N ASN A 281 -51.31 10.43 0.16
CA ASN A 281 -51.92 9.16 -0.19
C ASN A 281 -53.01 9.36 -1.26
N PHE A 282 -52.88 8.66 -2.39
CA PHE A 282 -53.84 8.67 -3.48
C PHE A 282 -54.45 7.28 -3.67
N GLU A 283 -55.74 7.16 -3.42
CA GLU A 283 -56.47 5.89 -3.57
C GLU A 283 -56.95 5.72 -5.01
N PHE A 284 -56.69 4.55 -5.59
CA PHE A 284 -57.19 4.21 -6.92
C PHE A 284 -57.40 2.70 -7.07
N THR A 285 -58.17 2.31 -8.09
CA THR A 285 -58.42 0.89 -8.40
C THR A 285 -57.42 0.41 -9.45
N LEU A 286 -56.61 -0.58 -9.09
CA LEU A 286 -55.70 -1.28 -9.98
C LEU A 286 -56.37 -2.56 -10.48
N TYR A 287 -56.24 -2.86 -11.78
CA TYR A 287 -56.72 -4.12 -12.34
C TYR A 287 -55.56 -5.08 -12.52
N THR A 288 -55.69 -6.29 -11.98
CA THR A 288 -54.69 -7.34 -12.10
C THR A 288 -54.65 -7.91 -13.52
N LYS A 289 -53.61 -8.70 -13.82
CA LYS A 289 -53.50 -9.46 -15.08
C LYS A 289 -54.73 -10.34 -15.36
N ASP A 290 -55.43 -10.78 -14.32
CA ASP A 290 -56.66 -11.58 -14.38
C ASP A 290 -57.95 -10.72 -14.34
N HIS A 291 -57.86 -9.41 -14.59
CA HIS A 291 -58.97 -8.44 -14.57
C HIS A 291 -59.70 -8.28 -13.21
N HIS A 292 -59.08 -8.66 -12.10
CA HIS A 292 -59.64 -8.39 -10.78
C HIS A 292 -59.34 -6.95 -10.35
N ALA A 293 -60.32 -6.29 -9.75
CA ALA A 293 -60.16 -4.95 -9.19
C ALA A 293 -59.58 -5.04 -7.77
N ALA A 294 -58.45 -4.35 -7.54
CA ALA A 294 -57.84 -4.17 -6.23
C ALA A 294 -57.78 -2.68 -5.90
N GLU A 295 -58.36 -2.27 -4.76
CA GLU A 295 -58.19 -0.90 -4.26
C GLU A 295 -56.79 -0.79 -3.63
N VAL A 296 -56.02 0.17 -4.13
CA VAL A 296 -54.64 0.42 -3.69
C VAL A 296 -54.47 1.87 -3.32
N LEU A 297 -53.63 2.10 -2.32
CA LEU A 297 -53.26 3.43 -1.85
C LEU A 297 -51.82 3.71 -2.28
N LEU A 298 -51.65 4.71 -3.13
CA LEU A 298 -50.37 5.15 -3.66
C LEU A 298 -49.78 6.24 -2.78
N ASN A 299 -48.54 6.03 -2.33
CA ASN A 299 -47.72 7.07 -1.76
C ASN A 299 -46.36 7.07 -2.48
N ALA A 300 -46.01 8.17 -3.12
CA ALA A 300 -44.74 8.33 -3.83
C ALA A 300 -43.82 9.30 -3.08
N THR A 301 -42.59 8.85 -2.85
CA THR A 301 -41.50 9.62 -2.22
C THR A 301 -40.32 9.71 -3.19
N PRO A 302 -39.73 10.90 -3.41
CA PRO A 302 -38.50 11.03 -4.20
C PRO A 302 -37.34 10.24 -3.58
N ARG A 303 -36.61 9.52 -4.42
CA ARG A 303 -35.31 8.94 -4.07
C ARG A 303 -34.23 9.76 -4.76
N ILE A 304 -33.20 10.16 -4.01
CA ILE A 304 -32.07 10.95 -4.53
C ILE A 304 -30.82 10.08 -4.39
N ASP A 305 -30.01 10.03 -5.46
CA ASP A 305 -28.73 9.34 -5.47
C ASP A 305 -27.65 10.08 -4.66
N SER A 306 -26.48 9.47 -4.53
CA SER A 306 -25.33 10.05 -3.82
C SER A 306 -24.77 11.32 -4.46
N ASN A 307 -25.16 11.64 -5.69
CA ASN A 307 -24.77 12.85 -6.42
C ASN A 307 -25.82 13.96 -6.33
N GLY A 308 -26.90 13.76 -5.57
CA GLY A 308 -27.97 14.74 -5.45
C GLY A 308 -28.96 14.74 -6.63
N LYS A 309 -28.95 13.70 -7.47
CA LYS A 309 -29.83 13.56 -8.63
C LYS A 309 -30.99 12.62 -8.30
N LEU A 310 -32.19 12.98 -8.76
CA LEU A 310 -33.39 12.14 -8.74
C LEU A 310 -33.27 10.97 -9.73
#